data_AF-A0A1V6HYP2-F1
#
_entry.id   AF-A0A1V6HYP2-F1
#
_cell.length_a   1.000
_cell.length_b   1.000
_cell.length_c   1.000
_cell.angle_alpha   90.00
_cell.angle_beta   90.00
_cell.angle_gamma   90.00
#
_symmetry.space_group_name_H-M   'P 1'
#
loop_
_entity.id
_entity.type
_entity.pdbx_description
1 polymer ?
#
loop_
_entity_poly.entity_id
_entity_poly.type
_entity_poly.pdbx_seq_one_letter_code
_entity_poly.pdbx_strand_id
1 'polypeptide(L)'
;MKATFNNTQIAQFYKKENKTNLSAKIIRDIIYSYFDLITNDIASGKRVTLAYLGDIVVKKKKLNYDRTDRLPIDFYRTKKLRKEDAEFRKNKGVVRLLNEHSDGYVAHCYWIKLYSPLENSQFFNFTPFYTLKKKIYKQTIDNIYVYEDYIKGLP
;
A
#
# COMPACT_ATOMS: atom_id res chain seq x y z
N MET A 1 2.71 -13.82 20.15
CA MET A 1 3.05 -14.27 18.79
C MET A 1 1.94 -13.78 17.85
N LYS A 2 2.23 -12.94 16.84
CA LYS A 2 1.18 -12.47 15.91
C LYS A 2 0.90 -13.57 14.90
N ALA A 3 -0.25 -14.24 15.02
CA ALA A 3 -0.66 -15.25 14.05
C ALA A 3 -0.85 -14.58 12.67
N THR A 4 -0.15 -15.08 11.65
CA THR A 4 -0.35 -14.67 10.27
C THR A 4 -1.21 -15.72 9.60
N PHE A 5 -2.45 -15.39 9.29
CA PHE A 5 -3.34 -16.28 8.55
C PHE A 5 -3.21 -15.99 7.05
N ASN A 6 -2.88 -17.00 6.25
CA ASN A 6 -2.92 -16.89 4.80
C ASN A 6 -4.35 -17.12 4.27
N ASN A 7 -4.62 -16.73 3.02
CA ASN A 7 -5.96 -16.82 2.42
C ASN A 7 -6.52 -18.26 2.40
N THR A 8 -5.67 -19.28 2.36
CA THR A 8 -6.09 -20.69 2.44
C THR A 8 -6.62 -21.03 3.83
N GLN A 9 -5.92 -20.58 4.89
CA GLN A 9 -6.36 -20.78 6.28
C GLN A 9 -7.66 -20.02 6.57
N ILE A 10 -7.80 -18.80 6.04
CA ILE A 10 -9.05 -18.03 6.15
C ILE A 10 -10.20 -18.77 5.46
N ALA A 11 -9.98 -19.31 4.25
CA ALA A 11 -11.00 -20.07 3.54
C ALA A 11 -11.43 -21.36 4.27
N GLN A 12 -10.46 -22.08 4.86
CA GLN A 12 -10.74 -23.28 5.68
C GLN A 12 -11.52 -22.93 6.95
N PHE A 13 -11.12 -21.87 7.65
CA PHE A 13 -11.83 -21.37 8.83
C PHE A 13 -13.26 -20.96 8.49
N TYR A 14 -13.45 -20.15 7.45
CA TYR A 14 -14.76 -19.74 6.99
C TYR A 14 -15.67 -20.93 6.67
N LYS A 15 -15.13 -21.95 5.98
CA LYS A 15 -15.89 -23.16 5.65
C LYS A 15 -16.34 -23.92 6.91
N LYS A 16 -15.47 -24.04 7.91
CA LYS A 16 -15.74 -24.73 9.18
C LYS A 16 -16.84 -24.00 9.97
N GLU A 17 -16.74 -22.68 10.10
CA GLU A 17 -17.67 -21.89 10.93
C GLU A 17 -19.04 -21.70 10.27
N ASN A 18 -19.10 -21.52 8.94
CA ASN A 18 -20.32 -21.12 8.24
C ASN A 18 -21.07 -22.28 7.57
N LYS A 19 -20.62 -23.53 7.75
CA LYS A 19 -21.23 -24.76 7.17
C LYS A 19 -21.65 -24.61 5.70
N THR A 20 -20.80 -23.95 4.90
CA THR A 20 -21.10 -23.68 3.49
C THR A 20 -20.80 -24.89 2.59
N ASN A 21 -21.60 -25.05 1.54
CA ASN A 21 -21.40 -26.07 0.50
C ASN A 21 -20.28 -25.69 -0.49
N LEU A 22 -19.74 -24.47 -0.41
CA LEU A 22 -18.67 -24.03 -1.28
C LEU A 22 -17.36 -24.79 -1.01
N SER A 23 -16.61 -25.08 -2.06
CA SER A 23 -15.26 -25.63 -1.92
C SER A 23 -14.32 -24.56 -1.35
N ALA A 24 -13.29 -25.00 -0.59
CA ALA A 24 -12.28 -24.08 -0.06
C ALA A 24 -11.54 -23.32 -1.18
N LYS A 25 -11.42 -23.92 -2.37
CA LYS A 25 -10.86 -23.29 -3.57
C LYS A 25 -11.72 -22.08 -4.00
N ILE A 26 -13.03 -22.25 -4.14
CA ILE A 26 -13.94 -21.17 -4.53
C ILE A 26 -13.88 -20.02 -3.51
N ILE A 27 -13.94 -20.33 -2.21
CA ILE A 27 -13.87 -19.32 -1.15
C ILE A 27 -12.54 -18.54 -1.24
N ARG A 28 -11.43 -19.23 -1.42
CA ARG A 28 -10.10 -18.62 -1.56
C ARG A 28 -10.03 -17.72 -2.80
N ASP A 29 -10.59 -18.16 -3.93
CA ASP A 29 -10.56 -17.40 -5.18
C ASP A 29 -11.44 -16.13 -5.08
N ILE A 30 -12.56 -16.18 -4.34
CA ILE A 30 -13.36 -14.99 -3.97
C ILE A 30 -12.53 -14.03 -3.11
N ILE A 31 -11.85 -14.53 -2.08
CA ILE A 31 -10.98 -13.70 -1.21
C ILE A 31 -9.89 -13.00 -2.02
N TYR A 32 -9.23 -13.71 -2.94
CA TYR A 32 -8.22 -13.11 -3.82
C TYR A 32 -8.82 -12.02 -4.72
N SER A 33 -9.95 -12.29 -5.35
CA SER A 33 -10.63 -11.33 -6.23
C SER A 33 -11.03 -10.06 -5.48
N TYR A 34 -11.51 -10.21 -4.25
CA TYR A 34 -11.84 -9.09 -3.36
C TYR A 34 -10.61 -8.24 -3.02
N PHE A 35 -9.50 -8.87 -2.61
CA PHE A 35 -8.27 -8.14 -2.31
C PHE A 35 -7.65 -7.48 -3.54
N ASP A 36 -7.73 -8.09 -4.71
CA ASP A 36 -7.26 -7.48 -5.96
C ASP A 36 -8.09 -6.25 -6.33
N LEU A 37 -9.41 -6.32 -6.18
CA LEU A 37 -10.31 -5.18 -6.39
C LEU A 37 -9.97 -4.03 -5.44
N ILE A 38 -9.88 -4.30 -4.13
CA ILE A 38 -9.49 -3.29 -3.14
C ILE A 38 -8.13 -2.69 -3.44
N THR A 39 -7.16 -3.53 -3.80
CA THR A 39 -5.79 -3.08 -4.12
C THR A 39 -5.81 -2.11 -5.31
N ASN A 40 -6.63 -2.37 -6.33
CA ASN A 40 -6.76 -1.49 -7.48
C ASN A 40 -7.48 -0.19 -7.12
N ASP A 41 -8.54 -0.25 -6.32
CA ASP A 41 -9.27 0.94 -5.87
C ASP A 41 -8.36 1.85 -5.01
N ILE A 42 -7.64 1.29 -4.03
CA ILE A 42 -6.66 2.04 -3.23
C ILE A 42 -5.60 2.67 -4.14
N ALA A 43 -5.03 1.90 -5.08
CA ALA A 43 -4.00 2.43 -5.98
C ALA A 43 -4.51 3.61 -6.82
N SER A 44 -5.77 3.56 -7.25
CA SER A 44 -6.49 4.62 -7.98
C SER A 44 -6.85 5.86 -7.16
N GLY A 45 -6.52 5.87 -5.87
CA GLY A 45 -6.77 7.00 -4.98
C GLY A 45 -8.18 7.03 -4.41
N LYS A 46 -9.00 6.01 -4.68
CA LYS A 46 -10.30 5.87 -4.01
C LYS A 46 -10.10 5.55 -2.54
N ARG A 47 -10.95 6.16 -1.72
CA ARG A 47 -11.15 5.76 -0.33
C ARG A 47 -11.83 4.40 -0.29
N VAL A 48 -11.24 3.46 0.43
CA VAL A 48 -11.82 2.13 0.66
C VAL A 48 -12.20 1.99 2.12
N THR A 49 -13.50 1.89 2.38
CA THR A 49 -14.03 1.65 3.72
C THR A 49 -14.05 0.16 4.02
N LEU A 50 -13.32 -0.24 5.06
CA LEU A 50 -13.38 -1.57 5.65
C LEU A 50 -14.34 -1.52 6.84
N ALA A 51 -15.52 -2.13 6.69
CA ALA A 51 -16.53 -2.14 7.74
C ALA A 51 -15.94 -2.58 9.09
N TYR A 52 -16.22 -1.82 10.14
CA TYR A 52 -15.71 -2.03 11.51
C TYR A 52 -14.18 -1.96 11.68
N LEU A 53 -13.42 -1.67 10.63
CA LEU A 53 -11.96 -1.53 10.70
C LEU A 53 -11.51 -0.09 10.41
N GLY A 54 -12.24 0.64 9.57
CA GLY A 54 -11.96 2.04 9.22
C GLY A 54 -11.67 2.21 7.73
N ASP A 55 -11.13 3.37 7.36
CA ASP A 55 -10.92 3.73 5.96
C ASP A 55 -9.44 3.61 5.56
N ILE A 56 -9.17 3.00 4.42
CA ILE A 56 -7.87 3.10 3.76
C ILE A 56 -7.95 4.22 2.72
N VAL A 57 -7.05 5.18 2.83
CA VAL A 57 -6.92 6.29 1.88
C VAL A 57 -5.47 6.40 1.41
N VAL A 58 -5.28 6.92 0.21
CA VAL A 58 -3.96 7.33 -0.26
C VAL A 58 -3.91 8.86 -0.21
N LYS A 59 -2.98 9.39 0.60
CA LYS A 59 -2.80 10.83 0.73
C LYS A 59 -1.53 11.29 0.03
N LYS A 60 -1.61 12.41 -0.67
CA LYS A 60 -0.44 13.09 -1.23
C LYS A 60 0.16 14.07 -0.22
N LYS A 61 1.48 14.14 -0.18
CA LYS A 61 2.25 15.04 0.68
C LYS A 61 3.36 15.69 -0.13
N LYS A 62 3.48 17.01 -0.02
CA LYS A 62 4.57 17.75 -0.66
C LYS A 62 5.91 17.33 -0.05
N LEU A 63 6.88 17.08 -0.92
CA LEU A 63 8.22 16.70 -0.55
C LEU A 63 8.95 17.87 0.07
N ASN A 64 9.72 17.54 1.10
CA ASN A 64 10.79 18.40 1.55
C ASN A 64 12.08 17.92 0.87
N TYR A 65 12.57 18.70 -0.10
CA TYR A 65 13.77 18.41 -0.87
C TYR A 65 15.05 18.42 -0.01
N ASP A 66 15.01 18.96 1.21
CA ASP A 66 16.15 18.90 2.15
C ASP A 66 16.37 17.48 2.72
N ARG A 67 15.41 16.55 2.53
CA ARG A 67 15.46 15.17 3.04
C ARG A 67 15.16 14.13 1.95
N THR A 68 15.91 14.19 0.85
CA THR A 68 15.78 13.24 -0.27
C THR A 68 16.17 11.80 0.10
N ASP A 69 16.92 11.61 1.18
CA ASP A 69 17.31 10.30 1.74
C ASP A 69 16.10 9.44 2.11
N ARG A 70 15.00 10.07 2.51
CA ARG A 70 13.75 9.44 2.94
C ARG A 70 12.77 9.12 1.81
N LEU A 71 13.11 9.49 0.58
CA LEU A 71 12.26 9.18 -0.57
C LEU A 71 12.33 7.69 -0.89
N PRO A 72 11.27 7.13 -1.49
CA PRO A 72 11.31 5.77 -2.01
C PRO A 72 12.46 5.59 -3.01
N ILE A 73 13.02 4.38 -3.06
CA ILE A 73 14.11 4.03 -3.97
C ILE A 73 13.53 3.71 -5.35
N ASP A 74 14.09 4.29 -6.40
CA ASP A 74 13.87 3.83 -7.77
C ASP A 74 14.74 2.60 -8.02
N PHE A 75 14.23 1.42 -7.72
CA PHE A 75 14.98 0.18 -7.94
C PHE A 75 15.29 -0.08 -9.41
N TYR A 76 14.43 0.39 -10.34
CA TYR A 76 14.65 0.18 -11.77
C TYR A 76 15.83 1.03 -12.24
N ARG A 77 15.80 2.34 -11.98
CA ARG A 77 16.86 3.27 -12.35
C ARG A 77 18.15 3.00 -11.58
N THR A 78 18.05 2.62 -10.30
CA THR A 78 19.20 2.16 -9.50
C THR A 78 19.86 0.93 -10.13
N LYS A 79 19.08 -0.07 -10.56
CA LYS A 79 19.63 -1.28 -11.19
C LYS A 79 20.26 -0.96 -12.55
N LYS A 80 19.66 -0.05 -13.33
CA LYS A 80 20.19 0.42 -14.61
C LYS A 80 21.54 1.14 -14.42
N LEU A 81 21.59 2.14 -13.55
CA LEU A 81 22.83 2.89 -13.23
C LEU A 81 23.91 1.99 -12.66
N ARG A 82 23.57 1.03 -11.79
CA ARG A 82 24.57 0.06 -11.31
C ARG A 82 25.18 -0.78 -12.42
N LYS A 83 24.46 -1.05 -13.52
CA LYS A 83 25.03 -1.77 -14.67
C LYS A 83 25.95 -0.88 -15.50
N GLU A 84 25.56 0.37 -15.69
CA GLU A 84 26.21 1.33 -16.59
C GLU A 84 27.41 2.05 -15.94
N ASP A 85 27.38 2.26 -14.61
CA ASP A 85 28.37 3.02 -13.86
C ASP A 85 29.03 2.15 -12.77
N ALA A 86 30.34 1.91 -12.94
CA ALA A 86 31.15 1.11 -12.02
C ALA A 86 31.41 1.80 -10.68
N GLU A 87 31.51 3.13 -10.67
CA GLU A 87 31.76 3.92 -9.47
C GLU A 87 30.49 3.98 -8.60
N PHE A 88 29.33 4.22 -9.23
CA PHE A 88 28.04 4.18 -8.55
C PHE A 88 27.75 2.79 -7.94
N ARG A 89 28.15 1.72 -8.64
CA ARG A 89 28.08 0.34 -8.13
C ARG A 89 28.99 0.14 -6.92
N LYS A 90 30.25 0.59 -6.99
CA LYS A 90 31.24 0.49 -5.90
C LYS A 90 30.76 1.21 -4.64
N ASN A 91 30.15 2.39 -4.81
CA ASN A 91 29.64 3.22 -3.71
C ASN A 91 28.26 2.77 -3.18
N LYS A 92 27.72 1.64 -3.67
CA LYS A 92 26.37 1.14 -3.32
C LYS A 92 25.27 2.20 -3.51
N GLY A 93 25.46 3.09 -4.47
CA GLY A 93 24.55 4.18 -4.77
C GLY A 93 23.10 3.71 -4.96
N VAL A 94 22.17 4.58 -4.61
CA VAL A 94 20.73 4.37 -4.73
C VAL A 94 20.10 5.61 -5.33
N VAL A 95 19.29 5.43 -6.36
CA VAL A 95 18.51 6.50 -6.96
C VAL A 95 17.24 6.65 -6.15
N ARG A 96 16.99 7.88 -5.70
CA ARG A 96 15.79 8.26 -4.98
C ARG A 96 14.79 8.85 -5.97
N LEU A 97 13.52 8.64 -5.69
CA LEU A 97 12.44 9.12 -6.54
C LEU A 97 12.19 10.59 -6.26
N LEU A 98 12.81 11.45 -7.08
CA LEU A 98 12.73 12.90 -6.97
C LEU A 98 11.36 13.48 -7.35
N ASN A 99 10.46 12.64 -7.89
CA ASN A 99 9.06 12.97 -8.13
C ASN A 99 8.89 14.28 -8.94
N GLU A 100 9.77 14.49 -9.91
CA GLU A 100 9.73 15.60 -10.88
C GLU A 100 8.41 15.58 -11.68
N HIS A 101 7.87 14.39 -11.95
CA HIS A 101 6.60 14.20 -12.67
C HIS A 101 5.34 14.44 -11.82
N SER A 102 5.48 14.48 -10.49
CA SER A 102 4.36 14.68 -9.57
C SER A 102 4.45 16.00 -8.82
N ASP A 103 5.06 17.02 -9.44
CA ASP A 103 5.24 18.37 -8.91
C ASP A 103 5.84 18.39 -7.49
N GLY A 104 6.71 17.42 -7.19
CA GLY A 104 7.31 17.29 -5.87
C GLY A 104 6.38 16.74 -4.79
N TYR A 105 5.37 15.94 -5.12
CA TYR A 105 4.50 15.27 -4.15
C TYR A 105 4.75 13.76 -4.11
N VAL A 106 4.64 13.15 -2.92
CA VAL A 106 4.61 11.69 -2.72
C VAL A 106 3.26 11.23 -2.21
N ALA A 107 2.84 10.04 -2.61
CA ALA A 107 1.63 9.39 -2.12
C ALA A 107 1.95 8.29 -1.11
N HIS A 108 1.19 8.23 -0.02
CA HIS A 108 1.29 7.18 0.99
C HIS A 108 -0.09 6.66 1.40
N CYS A 109 -0.21 5.35 1.66
CA CYS A 109 -1.40 4.79 2.28
C CYS A 109 -1.48 5.20 3.75
N TYR A 110 -2.67 5.59 4.17
CA TYR A 110 -3.05 5.83 5.55
C TYR A 110 -4.28 4.99 5.88
N TRP A 111 -4.31 4.48 7.11
CA TRP A 111 -5.48 3.83 7.66
C TRP A 111 -6.10 4.74 8.71
N ILE A 112 -7.25 5.32 8.38
CA ILE A 112 -8.02 6.20 9.24
C ILE A 112 -8.92 5.32 10.11
N LYS A 113 -8.67 5.34 11.42
CA LYS A 113 -9.36 4.49 12.41
C LYS A 113 -10.54 5.18 13.10
N LEU A 114 -10.95 6.37 12.66
CA LEU A 114 -11.87 7.25 13.39
C LEU A 114 -13.19 6.57 13.79
N TYR A 115 -13.70 5.68 12.94
CA TYR A 115 -14.96 4.96 13.17
C TYR A 115 -14.75 3.46 13.51
N SER A 116 -13.51 3.05 13.77
CA SER A 116 -13.17 1.68 14.17
C SER A 116 -13.44 1.51 15.66
N PRO A 117 -14.17 0.46 16.08
CA PRO A 117 -14.28 0.11 17.50
C PRO A 117 -12.90 0.02 18.16
N LEU A 118 -12.78 0.44 19.42
CA LEU A 118 -11.49 0.52 20.11
C LEU A 118 -10.73 -0.81 20.08
N GLU A 119 -11.42 -1.92 20.32
CA GLU A 119 -10.88 -3.28 20.25
C GLU A 119 -10.21 -3.53 18.88
N ASN A 120 -10.91 -3.24 17.78
CA ASN A 120 -10.38 -3.45 16.44
C ASN A 120 -9.19 -2.51 16.15
N SER A 121 -9.28 -1.26 16.60
CA SER A 121 -8.22 -0.27 16.41
C SER A 121 -6.90 -0.67 17.09
N GLN A 122 -6.96 -1.43 18.19
CA GLN A 122 -5.82 -1.89 18.98
C GLN A 122 -5.23 -3.21 18.46
N PHE A 123 -6.08 -4.15 18.01
CA PHE A 123 -5.63 -5.48 17.61
C PHE A 123 -5.24 -5.60 16.14
N PHE A 124 -5.79 -4.76 15.27
CA PHE A 124 -5.48 -4.80 13.84
C PHE A 124 -4.50 -3.71 13.42
N ASN A 125 -3.67 -4.03 12.42
CA ASN A 125 -2.80 -3.08 11.74
C ASN A 125 -2.84 -3.27 10.22
N PHE A 126 -3.07 -2.20 9.47
CA PHE A 126 -2.91 -2.22 8.03
C PHE A 126 -1.44 -1.97 7.66
N THR A 127 -0.82 -2.93 6.99
CA THR A 127 0.53 -2.78 6.43
C THR A 127 0.45 -3.07 4.92
N PRO A 128 0.63 -2.06 4.06
CA PRO A 128 0.53 -2.28 2.62
C PRO A 128 1.66 -3.19 2.13
N PHE A 129 1.30 -4.23 1.38
CA PHE A 129 2.25 -5.12 0.74
C PHE A 129 3.10 -4.37 -0.30
N TYR A 130 4.26 -4.92 -0.63
CA TYR A 130 5.18 -4.33 -1.61
C TYR A 130 4.53 -4.09 -2.98
N THR A 131 3.65 -5.00 -3.43
CA THR A 131 2.92 -4.89 -4.69
C THR A 131 1.98 -3.68 -4.72
N LEU A 132 1.21 -3.44 -3.66
CA LEU A 132 0.36 -2.27 -3.53
C LEU A 132 1.18 -0.98 -3.50
N LYS A 133 2.27 -0.94 -2.72
CA LYS A 133 3.19 0.21 -2.68
C LYS A 133 3.71 0.56 -4.09
N LYS A 134 4.09 -0.46 -4.86
CA LYS A 134 4.55 -0.28 -6.24
C LYS A 134 3.45 0.23 -7.18
N LYS A 135 2.20 -0.24 -7.03
CA LYS A 135 1.06 0.25 -7.82
C LYS A 135 0.77 1.72 -7.54
N ILE A 136 0.68 2.11 -6.27
CA ILE A 136 0.48 3.51 -5.85
C ILE A 136 1.60 4.38 -6.39
N TYR A 137 2.85 3.93 -6.26
CA TYR A 137 4.00 4.65 -6.79
C TYR A 137 3.87 4.88 -8.30
N LYS A 138 3.55 3.84 -9.09
CA LYS A 138 3.39 3.98 -10.53
C LYS A 138 2.29 4.99 -10.88
N GLN A 139 1.14 4.92 -10.22
CA GLN A 139 0.04 5.85 -10.48
C GLN A 139 0.33 7.29 -10.00
N THR A 140 1.18 7.46 -8.99
CA THR A 140 1.63 8.80 -8.54
C THR A 140 2.38 9.55 -9.63
N ILE A 141 3.14 8.85 -10.46
CA ILE A 141 3.87 9.45 -11.60
C ILE A 141 2.88 10.07 -12.58
N ASP A 142 1.76 9.37 -12.83
CA ASP A 142 0.82 9.72 -13.90
C ASP A 142 -0.32 10.62 -13.39
N ASN A 143 -0.70 10.54 -12.11
CA ASN A 143 -1.92 11.17 -11.61
C ASN A 143 -1.92 11.46 -10.10
N ILE A 144 -0.96 12.25 -9.61
CA ILE A 144 -0.87 12.56 -8.17
C ILE A 144 -2.08 13.32 -7.61
N TYR A 145 -2.83 14.03 -8.44
CA TYR A 145 -3.92 14.91 -8.01
C TYR A 145 -5.22 14.17 -7.65
N VAL A 146 -5.35 12.88 -7.99
CA VAL A 146 -6.47 12.03 -7.55
C VAL A 146 -6.42 11.69 -6.05
N TYR A 147 -5.26 11.87 -5.41
CA TYR A 147 -5.08 11.51 -4.01
C TYR A 147 -5.52 12.63 -3.07
N GLU A 148 -6.05 12.23 -1.91
CA GLU A 148 -6.49 13.14 -0.85
C GLU A 148 -5.31 13.98 -0.34
N ASP A 149 -5.55 15.25 0.00
CA ASP A 149 -4.52 16.08 0.60
C ASP A 149 -4.16 15.60 2.00
N TYR A 150 -2.86 15.67 2.31
CA TYR A 150 -2.39 15.47 3.67
C TYR A 150 -2.77 16.66 4.55
N ILE A 151 -3.93 16.58 5.21
CA ILE A 151 -4.33 17.53 6.24
C ILE A 151 -3.51 17.23 7.50
N LYS A 152 -2.65 18.16 7.91
CA LYS A 152 -1.96 18.11 9.22
C LYS A 152 -3.01 18.23 10.33
N GLY A 153 -3.06 17.26 11.24
CA GLY A 153 -3.89 17.35 12.45
C GLY A 153 -5.19 16.54 12.43
N LEU A 154 -5.49 15.79 11.36
CA LEU A 154 -6.38 14.64 11.48
C LEU A 154 -5.55 13.45 11.99
N PRO A 155 -6.04 12.71 13.00
CA PRO A 155 -5.28 11.67 13.69
C PRO A 155 -4.70 10.60 12.76
#